data_AF-A0A965P0G2-F1
#
_entry.id   AF-A0A965P0G2-F1
#
_cell.length_a   1.000
_cell.length_b   1.000
_cell.length_c   1.000
_cell.angle_alpha   90.00
_cell.angle_beta   90.00
_cell.angle_gamma   90.00
#
_symmetry.space_group_name_H-M   'P 1'
#
loop_
_entity.id
_entity.type
_entity.pdbx_description
1 polymer ?
#
loop_
_entity_poly.entity_id
_entity_poly.type
_entity_poly.pdbx_seq_one_letter_code
_entity_poly.pdbx_strand_id
1 'polypeptide(L)'
;MPKDAGTDVVSETQDSQQILFKTLPDLESLGRESLGKAGGVYKSAAGALSGGPWCAIQATATAVVSVTSSNWTDSDATTAVDVPAGVTIYGDFTAISLTSGKIIAYKAA
;
A
#
# COMPACT_ATOMS: atom_id res chain seq x y z
N MET A 1 -43.59 -34.67 -33.17
CA MET A 1 -42.84 -34.65 -31.89
C MET A 1 -41.88 -33.47 -31.93
N PRO A 2 -42.12 -32.36 -31.22
CA PRO A 2 -41.10 -31.36 -30.99
C PRO A 2 -40.23 -31.82 -29.82
N LYS A 3 -38.91 -31.88 -30.03
CA LYS A 3 -37.91 -32.16 -28.99
C LYS A 3 -37.68 -30.84 -28.25
N ASP A 4 -38.41 -30.64 -27.17
CA ASP A 4 -38.35 -29.41 -26.37
C ASP A 4 -37.10 -29.40 -25.47
N ALA A 5 -36.63 -28.18 -25.24
CA ALA A 5 -35.27 -27.79 -24.92
C ALA A 5 -34.72 -28.37 -23.61
N GLY A 6 -33.62 -29.11 -23.71
CA GLY A 6 -32.78 -29.51 -22.59
C GLY A 6 -31.36 -29.01 -22.81
N THR A 7 -31.14 -27.70 -22.70
CA THR A 7 -29.85 -26.98 -22.77
C THR A 7 -30.23 -25.50 -22.65
N ASP A 8 -29.78 -24.65 -21.72
CA ASP A 8 -28.41 -24.38 -21.31
C ASP A 8 -28.36 -23.45 -20.06
N VAL A 9 -29.32 -23.55 -19.13
CA VAL A 9 -29.35 -22.65 -17.94
C VAL A 9 -28.14 -22.78 -17.01
N VAL A 10 -27.34 -23.84 -17.16
CA VAL A 10 -26.12 -24.06 -16.36
C VAL A 10 -24.90 -23.34 -16.97
N SER A 11 -24.88 -23.08 -18.28
CA SER A 11 -23.71 -22.50 -18.98
C SER A 11 -23.49 -21.03 -18.62
N GLU A 12 -24.54 -20.21 -18.69
CA GLU A 12 -24.43 -18.75 -18.49
C GLU A 12 -24.14 -18.38 -17.03
N THR A 13 -24.66 -19.17 -16.08
CA THR A 13 -24.45 -18.95 -14.64
C THR A 13 -23.03 -19.34 -14.22
N GLN A 14 -22.45 -20.38 -14.81
CA GLN A 14 -21.07 -20.77 -14.57
C GLN A 14 -20.06 -19.78 -15.18
N ASP A 15 -20.35 -19.21 -16.34
CA ASP A 15 -19.51 -18.16 -16.95
C ASP A 15 -19.54 -16.87 -16.14
N SER A 16 -20.70 -16.45 -15.66
CA SER A 16 -20.82 -15.23 -14.83
C SER A 16 -20.07 -15.36 -13.49
N GLN A 17 -20.11 -16.55 -12.86
CA GLN A 17 -19.35 -16.85 -11.65
C GLN A 17 -17.85 -17.00 -11.95
N GLN A 18 -17.45 -17.54 -13.10
CA GLN A 18 -16.04 -17.61 -13.52
C GLN A 18 -15.46 -16.23 -13.84
N ILE A 19 -16.22 -15.32 -14.46
CA ILE A 19 -15.81 -13.93 -14.69
C ILE A 19 -15.65 -13.23 -13.34
N LEU A 20 -16.58 -13.41 -12.41
CA LEU A 20 -16.50 -12.84 -11.07
C LEU A 20 -15.30 -13.39 -10.28
N PHE A 21 -15.05 -14.71 -10.29
CA PHE A 21 -13.92 -15.33 -9.59
C PHE A 21 -12.55 -15.15 -10.28
N LYS A 22 -12.49 -14.93 -11.60
CA LYS A 22 -11.26 -14.57 -12.32
C LYS A 22 -10.92 -13.08 -12.20
N THR A 23 -11.91 -12.22 -11.91
CA THR A 23 -11.71 -10.78 -11.70
C THR A 23 -11.42 -10.44 -10.23
N LEU A 24 -11.90 -11.24 -9.28
CA LEU A 24 -11.68 -11.03 -7.85
C LEU A 24 -10.36 -11.56 -7.22
N PRO A 25 -9.37 -12.16 -7.91
CA PRO A 25 -8.05 -12.41 -7.30
C PRO A 25 -7.08 -11.23 -7.47
N ASP A 26 -7.41 -10.21 -8.27
CA ASP A 26 -6.47 -9.14 -8.58
C ASP A 26 -6.65 -7.87 -7.69
N LEU A 27 -7.81 -7.68 -7.06
CA LEU A 27 -8.04 -6.47 -6.26
C LEU A 27 -7.16 -6.41 -4.99
N GLU A 28 -6.95 -7.56 -4.34
CA GLU A 28 -6.06 -7.69 -3.17
C GLU A 28 -4.57 -7.74 -3.59
N SER A 29 -4.29 -8.21 -4.81
CA SER A 29 -2.94 -8.36 -5.36
C SER A 29 -2.36 -7.02 -5.86
N LEU A 30 -3.16 -6.21 -6.55
CA LEU A 30 -2.77 -4.90 -7.08
C LEU A 30 -2.35 -3.90 -6.00
N GLY A 31 -2.93 -4.00 -4.79
CA GLY A 31 -2.60 -3.13 -3.66
C GLY A 31 -1.21 -3.41 -3.07
N ARG A 32 -0.86 -4.70 -2.92
CA ARG A 32 0.38 -5.15 -2.29
C ARG A 32 1.60 -5.05 -3.21
N GLU A 33 1.40 -5.22 -4.52
CA GLU A 33 2.47 -5.03 -5.51
C GLU A 33 2.76 -3.55 -5.84
N SER A 34 1.96 -2.61 -5.31
CA SER A 34 2.15 -1.18 -5.56
C SER A 34 3.22 -0.51 -4.69
N LEU A 35 3.71 -1.18 -3.64
CA LEU A 35 4.59 -0.56 -2.65
C LEU A 35 5.93 -0.17 -3.28
N GLY A 36 6.12 1.14 -3.50
CA GLY A 36 7.36 1.67 -4.07
C GLY A 36 7.52 1.53 -5.58
N LYS A 37 6.52 1.07 -6.33
CA LYS A 37 6.58 1.06 -7.81
C LYS A 37 6.68 2.47 -8.40
N ALA A 38 6.16 3.47 -7.68
CA ALA A 38 6.29 4.89 -8.00
C ALA A 38 7.67 5.48 -7.58
N GLY A 39 8.59 4.63 -7.10
CA GLY A 39 9.91 5.00 -6.63
C GLY A 39 9.97 5.30 -5.14
N GLY A 40 11.09 5.87 -4.71
CA GLY A 40 11.31 6.25 -3.31
C GLY A 40 12.24 7.44 -3.16
N VAL A 41 12.20 8.05 -1.99
CA VAL A 41 13.04 9.19 -1.60
C VAL A 41 13.94 8.75 -0.46
N TYR A 42 15.25 8.79 -0.70
CA TYR A 42 16.23 8.61 0.36
C TYR A 42 16.48 9.94 1.08
N LYS A 43 16.42 9.91 2.41
CA LYS A 43 16.66 11.07 3.28
C LYS A 43 17.69 10.69 4.33
N SER A 44 18.76 11.48 4.41
CA SER A 44 19.89 11.23 5.33
C SER A 44 20.19 12.40 6.26
N ALA A 45 19.37 13.45 6.23
CA ALA A 45 19.51 14.65 7.04
C ALA A 45 18.12 15.11 7.49
N ALA A 46 18.08 15.81 8.62
CA ALA A 46 16.83 16.27 9.21
C ALA A 46 15.99 17.12 8.25
N GLY A 47 14.67 17.02 8.37
CA GLY A 47 13.69 17.83 7.67
C GLY A 47 12.56 17.03 7.03
N ALA A 48 11.56 17.76 6.55
CA ALA A 48 10.40 17.19 5.88
C ALA A 48 10.76 16.53 4.55
N LEU A 49 10.08 15.44 4.23
CA LEU A 49 10.11 14.82 2.91
C LEU A 49 9.02 15.46 2.05
N SER A 50 9.32 15.69 0.78
CA SER A 50 8.38 16.17 -0.23
C SER A 50 8.16 15.10 -1.30
N GLY A 51 6.99 15.13 -1.96
CA GLY A 51 6.64 14.19 -3.02
C GLY A 51 5.89 12.94 -2.56
N GLY A 52 5.08 13.04 -1.50
CA GLY A 52 4.10 12.03 -1.12
C GLY A 52 2.88 11.97 -2.06
N PRO A 53 1.93 11.05 -1.84
CA PRO A 53 1.80 10.15 -0.68
C PRO A 53 2.81 9.00 -0.64
N TRP A 54 3.06 8.44 0.55
CA TRP A 54 4.01 7.34 0.77
C TRP A 54 3.32 6.11 1.35
N CYS A 55 3.78 4.93 0.93
CA CYS A 55 3.19 3.64 1.34
C CYS A 55 4.06 2.84 2.32
N ALA A 56 5.36 3.15 2.40
CA ALA A 56 6.29 2.48 3.30
C ALA A 56 7.49 3.35 3.63
N ILE A 57 8.06 3.16 4.81
CA ILE A 57 9.26 3.84 5.30
C ILE A 57 10.22 2.80 5.84
N GLN A 58 11.37 2.65 5.20
CA GLN A 58 12.44 1.76 5.65
C GLN A 58 13.56 2.56 6.30
N ALA A 59 13.90 2.24 7.54
CA ALA A 59 15.05 2.81 8.23
C ALA A 59 16.33 2.05 7.86
N THR A 60 17.30 2.75 7.29
CA THR A 60 18.62 2.16 6.95
C THR A 60 19.63 2.28 8.09
N ALA A 61 19.37 3.19 9.02
CA ALA A 61 20.04 3.34 10.30
C ALA A 61 18.98 3.68 11.35
N THR A 62 19.31 3.64 12.64
CA THR A 62 18.41 4.13 13.69
C THR A 62 17.95 5.55 13.34
N ALA A 63 16.64 5.73 13.21
CA ALA A 63 16.06 6.95 12.71
C ALA A 63 14.91 7.39 13.61
N VAL A 64 14.80 8.69 13.81
CA VAL A 64 13.68 9.31 14.52
C VAL A 64 12.82 10.00 13.49
N VAL A 65 11.59 9.51 13.31
CA VAL A 65 10.66 10.01 12.29
C VAL A 65 9.36 10.48 12.92
N SER A 66 8.82 11.56 12.39
CA SER A 66 7.45 11.99 12.66
C SER A 66 6.63 11.74 11.41
N VAL A 67 5.56 10.97 11.53
CA VAL A 67 4.69 10.63 10.41
C VAL A 67 3.26 11.02 10.69
N THR A 68 2.57 11.46 9.64
CA THR A 68 1.12 11.66 9.63
C THR A 68 0.53 10.65 8.66
N SER A 69 -0.47 9.91 9.13
CA SER A 69 -1.09 8.85 8.36
C SER A 69 -2.59 9.03 8.30
N SER A 70 -3.19 8.82 7.12
CA SER A 70 -4.64 8.94 6.87
C SER A 70 -5.42 7.72 7.38
N ASN A 71 -4.76 6.56 7.48
CA ASN A 71 -5.38 5.28 7.81
C ASN A 71 -5.14 4.81 9.25
N TRP A 72 -4.47 5.63 10.06
CA TRP A 72 -4.40 5.44 11.51
C TRP A 72 -5.63 6.05 12.17
N THR A 73 -6.06 5.49 13.30
CA THR A 73 -7.20 5.99 14.06
C THR A 73 -7.06 7.50 14.25
N ASP A 74 -8.11 8.28 13.93
CA ASP A 74 -8.14 9.74 14.03
C ASP A 74 -7.12 10.51 13.16
N SER A 75 -6.56 9.90 12.12
CA SER A 75 -5.48 10.49 11.30
C SER A 75 -4.28 10.93 12.15
N ASP A 76 -3.95 10.11 13.15
CA ASP A 76 -3.01 10.51 14.20
C ASP A 76 -1.62 10.83 13.65
N ALA A 77 -0.99 11.83 14.26
CA ALA A 77 0.36 12.26 13.92
C ALA A 77 1.30 11.82 15.03
N THR A 78 2.26 10.97 14.68
CA THR A 78 3.32 10.61 15.62
C THR A 78 4.34 11.74 15.73
N THR A 79 4.72 12.04 16.97
CA THR A 79 5.83 12.92 17.29
C THR A 79 7.01 12.07 17.71
N ALA A 80 8.04 11.98 16.85
CA ALA A 80 9.31 11.31 17.12
C ALA A 80 9.22 9.80 17.47
N VAL A 81 8.90 8.98 16.47
CA VAL A 81 9.02 7.51 16.55
C VAL A 81 10.46 7.09 16.36
N ASP A 82 11.03 6.39 17.33
CA ASP A 82 12.30 5.70 17.21
C ASP A 82 12.14 4.43 16.36
N VAL A 83 12.78 4.40 15.20
CA VAL A 83 12.77 3.27 14.26
C VAL A 83 14.16 2.66 14.23
N PRO A 84 14.32 1.41 14.71
CA PRO A 84 15.59 0.69 14.62
C PRO A 84 16.05 0.48 13.17
N ALA A 85 17.37 0.36 12.97
CA ALA A 85 17.91 0.04 11.66
C ALA A 85 17.35 -1.29 11.12
N GLY A 86 16.94 -1.29 9.84
CA GLY A 86 16.39 -2.45 9.15
C GLY A 86 14.87 -2.61 9.28
N VAL A 87 14.21 -1.81 10.11
CA VAL A 87 12.75 -1.86 10.27
C VAL A 87 12.07 -1.09 9.14
N THR A 88 10.98 -1.67 8.62
CA THR A 88 10.09 -1.02 7.65
C THR A 88 8.71 -0.83 8.26
N ILE A 89 8.20 0.39 8.19
CA ILE A 89 6.85 0.76 8.62
C ILE A 89 5.99 0.89 7.37
N TYR A 90 4.86 0.19 7.34
CA TYR A 90 3.88 0.25 6.25
C TYR A 90 2.66 1.06 6.69
N GLY A 91 2.09 1.86 5.80
CA GLY A 91 0.95 2.72 6.10
C GLY A 91 0.69 3.69 4.95
N ASP A 92 -0.44 4.40 4.99
CA ASP A 92 -0.71 5.49 4.06
C ASP A 92 -0.28 6.81 4.69
N PHE A 93 0.93 7.26 4.36
CA PHE A 93 1.54 8.45 4.95
C PHE A 93 1.35 9.65 4.04
N THR A 94 0.83 10.74 4.61
CA THR A 94 0.60 12.02 3.91
C THR A 94 1.68 13.06 4.21
N ALA A 95 2.38 12.91 5.34
CA ALA A 95 3.54 13.71 5.72
C ALA A 95 4.57 12.85 6.46
N ILE A 96 5.85 13.03 6.12
CA ILE A 96 6.98 12.40 6.82
C ILE A 96 8.03 13.47 7.08
N SER A 97 8.50 13.56 8.32
CA SER A 97 9.63 14.39 8.71
C SER A 97 10.68 13.54 9.41
N LEU A 98 11.93 13.65 8.95
CA LEU A 98 13.06 13.01 9.59
C LEU A 98 13.65 13.97 10.63
N THR A 99 13.73 13.55 11.88
CA THR A 99 14.41 14.32 12.94
C THR A 99 15.89 13.97 12.98
N SER A 100 16.23 12.67 12.87
CA SER A 100 17.62 12.19 12.82
C SER A 100 17.69 10.80 12.17
N GLY A 101 18.88 10.41 11.68
CA GLY A 101 19.12 9.10 11.09
C GLY A 101 19.03 9.07 9.56
N LYS A 102 18.66 7.91 9.01
CA LYS A 102 18.61 7.67 7.55
C LYS A 102 17.45 6.76 7.19
N ILE A 103 16.57 7.23 6.30
CA ILE A 103 15.38 6.50 5.85
C ILE A 103 15.24 6.50 4.33
N ILE A 104 14.52 5.51 3.82
CA ILE A 104 14.00 5.47 2.45
C ILE A 104 12.47 5.46 2.57
N ALA A 105 11.81 6.47 2.01
CA ALA A 105 10.35 6.52 1.95
C ALA A 105 9.88 6.15 0.54
N TYR A 106 9.07 5.11 0.43
CA TYR A 106 8.53 4.60 -0.83
C TYR A 106 7.21 5.28 -1.15
N LYS A 107 7.06 5.73 -2.39
CA LYS A 107 5.85 6.40 -2.85
C LYS A 107 4.70 5.40 -3.03
N ALA A 108 3.51 5.80 -2.62
CA ALA A 108 2.29 5.14 -3.04
C ALA A 108 2.05 5.45 -4.53
N ALA A 109 1.37 4.56 -5.23
CA ALA A 109 1.13 4.67 -6.67
C ALA A 109 -0.33 4.95 -7.01
#